data_AF-A0A2V9J415-F1
#
_entry.id   AF-A0A2V9J415-F1
#
_cell.length_a   1.000
_cell.length_b   1.000
_cell.length_c   1.000
_cell.angle_alpha   90.00
_cell.angle_beta   90.00
_cell.angle_gamma   90.00
#
_symmetry.space_group_name_H-M   'P 1'
#
loop_
_entity.id
_entity.type
_entity.pdbx_description
1 polymer ?
#
loop_
_entity_poly.entity_id
_entity_poly.type
_entity_poly.pdbx_seq_one_letter_code
_entity_poly.pdbx_strand_id
1 'polypeptide(L)'
;MSVGVLDAGVVLAWIRGGHRSARRVERLFKAGREGKIPLVISTVNLAEVLIHTAQWSRSTGGDAVALLRASGVAFHSPDESVTRRVAKLRTSL
;
A
#
# COMPACT_ATOMS: atom_id res chain seq x y z
N MET A 1 -9.08 3.17 18.10
CA MET A 1 -7.93 3.58 17.26
C MET A 1 -8.30 3.38 15.80
N SER A 2 -7.99 4.33 14.90
CA SER A 2 -8.25 4.16 13.46
C SER A 2 -7.08 3.46 12.79
N VAL A 3 -7.35 2.49 11.92
CA VAL A 3 -6.34 1.84 11.06
C VAL A 3 -6.29 2.56 9.72
N GLY A 4 -5.09 2.85 9.22
CA GLY A 4 -4.88 3.37 7.87
C GLY A 4 -4.80 2.22 6.86
N VAL A 5 -5.75 2.15 5.93
CA VAL A 5 -5.71 1.19 4.81
C VAL A 5 -5.03 1.86 3.62
N LEU A 6 -3.97 1.24 3.11
CA LEU A 6 -3.18 1.74 1.99
C LEU A 6 -3.77 1.27 0.66
N ASP A 7 -4.02 2.24 -0.20
CA ASP A 7 -4.27 2.06 -1.61
C ASP A 7 -2.95 1.94 -2.40
N ALA A 8 -2.96 1.23 -3.53
CA ALA A 8 -1.78 1.04 -4.36
C ALA A 8 -1.22 2.38 -4.87
N GLY A 9 -2.09 3.33 -5.28
CA GLY A 9 -1.69 4.64 -5.76
C GLY A 9 -0.92 5.47 -4.72
N VAL A 10 -1.25 5.32 -3.43
CA VAL A 10 -0.53 5.98 -2.33
C VAL A 10 0.89 5.42 -2.20
N VAL A 11 1.04 4.11 -2.31
CA VAL A 11 2.35 3.43 -2.25
C VAL A 11 3.19 3.77 -3.47
N LEU A 12 2.60 3.76 -4.67
CA LEU A 12 3.28 4.11 -5.91
C LEU A 12 3.76 5.57 -5.89
N ALA A 13 2.92 6.49 -5.40
CA ALA A 13 3.31 7.89 -5.22
C ALA A 13 4.46 8.06 -4.22
N TRP A 14 4.53 7.19 -3.21
CA TRP A 14 5.62 7.19 -2.25
C TRP A 14 6.94 6.68 -2.87
N ILE A 15 6.91 5.52 -3.53
CA ILE A 15 8.10 4.88 -4.11
C ILE A 15 8.68 5.70 -5.27
N ARG A 16 7.83 6.22 -6.16
CA ARG A 16 8.27 6.96 -7.35
C ARG A 16 8.67 8.40 -7.06
N GLY A 17 8.22 8.96 -5.93
CA GLY A 17 8.38 10.38 -5.63
C GLY A 17 7.60 11.29 -6.61
N GLY A 18 7.84 12.60 -6.52
CA GLY A 18 7.33 13.58 -7.50
C GLY A 18 5.81 13.83 -7.48
N HIS A 19 5.07 13.30 -6.49
CA HIS A 19 3.62 13.49 -6.41
C HIS A 19 3.22 14.77 -5.65
N ARG A 20 2.13 15.43 -6.05
CA ARG A 20 1.60 16.66 -5.39
C ARG A 20 1.38 16.49 -3.87
N SER A 21 1.13 15.25 -3.44
CA SER A 21 0.90 14.90 -2.04
C SER A 21 2.13 14.31 -1.33
N ALA A 22 3.34 14.39 -1.90
CA ALA A 22 4.54 13.72 -1.39
C ALA A 22 4.77 13.95 0.13
N ARG A 23 4.73 15.20 0.59
CA ARG A 23 4.87 15.53 2.03
C ARG A 23 3.79 14.92 2.92
N ARG A 24 2.58 14.69 2.41
CA ARG A 24 1.50 14.06 3.17
C ARG A 24 1.70 12.56 3.25
N VAL A 25 2.13 11.95 2.15
CA VAL A 25 2.44 10.53 2.05
C VAL A 25 3.65 10.18 2.93
N GLU A 26 4.72 10.98 2.90
CA GLU A 26 5.88 10.81 3.80
C GLU A 26 5.48 10.89 5.28
N ARG A 27 4.62 11.85 5.65
CA ARG A 27 4.10 11.97 7.02
C ARG A 27 3.29 10.75 7.43
N LEU A 28 2.48 10.19 6.53
CA LEU A 28 1.72 8.97 6.79
C LEU A 28 2.64 7.79 7.10
N PHE A 29 3.63 7.52 6.23
CA PHE A 29 4.58 6.43 6.44
C PHE A 29 5.48 6.65 7.67
N LYS A 30 5.84 7.91 7.98
CA LYS A 30 6.54 8.24 9.22
C LYS A 30 5.69 7.95 10.45
N ALA A 31 4.41 8.34 10.46
CA ALA A 31 3.49 8.03 11.56
C ALA A 31 3.26 6.52 11.72
N GLY A 32 3.25 5.78 10.61
CA GLY A 32 3.22 4.32 10.61
C GLY A 32 4.43 3.70 11.30
N ARG A 33 5.64 4.11 10.89
CA ARG A 33 6.90 3.67 11.53
C ARG A 33 6.99 4.00 13.02
N GLU A 34 6.48 5.16 13.42
CA GLU A 34 6.45 5.59 14.81
C GLU A 34 5.35 4.91 15.64
N GLY A 35 4.58 3.98 15.05
CA GLY A 35 3.49 3.27 15.74
C GLY A 35 2.28 4.14 16.08
N LYS A 36 2.23 5.38 15.57
CA LYS A 36 1.15 6.34 15.86
C LYS A 36 -0.14 6.00 15.12
N ILE A 37 0.00 5.40 13.93
CA ILE A 37 -1.13 4.97 13.10
C ILE A 37 -0.79 3.59 12.53
N PRO A 38 -1.52 2.52 12.90
CA PRO A 38 -1.33 1.22 12.25
C PRO A 38 -1.67 1.32 10.76
N LEU A 39 -0.76 0.87 9.90
CA LEU A 39 -0.95 0.85 8.46
C LEU A 39 -1.10 -0.59 7.96
N VAL A 40 -2.10 -0.83 7.12
CA VAL A 40 -2.35 -2.13 6.50
C VAL A 40 -2.49 -1.98 4.98
N ILE A 41 -2.04 -2.98 4.22
CA ILE A 41 -2.28 -3.08 2.78
C ILE A 41 -2.90 -4.44 2.46
N SER A 42 -3.91 -4.46 1.58
CA SER A 42 -4.48 -5.72 1.10
C SER A 42 -3.53 -6.41 0.14
N THR A 43 -3.58 -7.74 0.04
CA THR A 43 -2.83 -8.50 -0.99
C THR A 43 -3.19 -8.09 -2.41
N VAL A 44 -4.41 -7.61 -2.64
CA VAL A 44 -4.87 -7.07 -3.94
C VAL A 44 -4.13 -5.78 -4.30
N ASN A 45 -4.09 -4.80 -3.37
CA ASN A 45 -3.36 -3.56 -3.59
C ASN A 45 -1.84 -3.80 -3.64
N LEU A 46 -1.33 -4.78 -2.89
CA LEU A 46 0.07 -5.18 -2.96
C LEU A 46 0.42 -5.76 -4.33
N ALA A 47 -0.46 -6.57 -4.92
CA ALA A 47 -0.24 -7.10 -6.27
C ALA A 47 -0.15 -5.98 -7.30
N GLU A 48 -1.04 -4.98 -7.23
CA GLU A 48 -0.98 -3.79 -8.08
C GLU A 48 0.34 -3.03 -7.91
N VAL A 49 0.80 -2.82 -6.67
CA VAL A 49 2.11 -2.21 -6.40
C VAL A 49 3.23 -3.00 -7.09
N LEU A 50 3.28 -4.32 -6.90
CA LEU A 50 4.33 -5.16 -7.49
C LEU A 50 4.33 -5.11 -9.03
N ILE A 51 3.16 -5.14 -9.65
CA ILE A 51 3.01 -4.99 -11.11
C ILE A 51 3.59 -3.64 -11.56
N HIS A 52 3.21 -2.55 -10.88
CA HIS A 52 3.59 -1.20 -11.28
C HIS A 52 4.99 -0.77 -10.83
N THR A 53 5.64 -1.47 -9.90
CA THR A 53 7.03 -1.22 -9.50
C THR A 53 8.03 -2.18 -10.13
N ALA A 54 7.60 -3.16 -10.94
CA ALA A 54 8.49 -4.17 -11.51
C ALA A 54 9.69 -3.57 -12.28
N GLN A 55 9.48 -2.53 -13.09
CA GLN A 55 10.58 -1.85 -13.79
C GLN A 55 11.49 -1.09 -12.83
N TRP A 56 10.92 -0.37 -11.86
CA TRP A 56 11.67 0.34 -10.83
C TRP A 56 12.58 -0.62 -10.05
N SER A 57 12.05 -1.77 -9.64
CA SER A 57 12.81 -2.82 -8.93
C SER A 57 13.97 -3.35 -9.77
N ARG A 58 13.73 -3.64 -11.06
CA ARG A 58 14.81 -4.06 -11.98
C ARG A 58 15.90 -3.00 -12.13
N SER A 59 15.53 -1.72 -12.17
CA SER A 59 16.48 -0.62 -12.41
C SER A 59 17.27 -0.19 -11.18
N THR A 60 16.70 -0.32 -9.98
CA THR A 60 17.29 0.20 -8.74
C THR A 60 17.75 -0.90 -7.77
N GLY A 61 17.36 -2.15 -8.01
CA GLY A 61 17.49 -3.24 -7.05
C GLY A 61 16.55 -3.14 -5.85
N GLY A 62 15.66 -2.14 -5.82
CA GLY A 62 14.71 -1.93 -4.72
C GLY A 62 13.59 -2.96 -4.68
N ASP A 63 13.15 -3.30 -3.47
CA ASP A 63 12.04 -4.22 -3.21
C ASP A 63 10.90 -3.48 -2.48
N ALA A 64 9.75 -3.38 -3.15
CA ALA A 64 8.57 -2.71 -2.62
C ALA A 64 8.02 -3.41 -1.36
N VAL A 65 8.10 -4.74 -1.29
CA VAL A 65 7.67 -5.50 -0.10
C VAL A 65 8.59 -5.19 1.08
N ALA A 66 9.90 -5.22 0.87
CA ALA A 66 10.86 -4.87 1.90
C ALA A 66 10.67 -3.43 2.41
N LEU A 67 10.45 -2.46 1.52
CA LEU A 67 10.18 -1.07 1.87
C LEU A 67 8.91 -0.89 2.72
N LEU A 68 7.83 -1.59 2.34
CA LEU A 68 6.58 -1.54 3.08
C LEU A 68 6.72 -2.17 4.48
N ARG A 69 7.39 -3.32 4.58
CA ARG A 69 7.67 -3.97 5.88
C ARG A 69 8.54 -3.11 6.78
N ALA A 70 9.61 -2.52 6.24
CA ALA A 70 10.46 -1.58 6.97
C ALA A 70 9.70 -0.32 7.42
N SER A 71 8.57 -0.03 6.78
CA SER A 71 7.68 1.08 7.16
C SER A 71 6.60 0.68 8.18
N GLY A 72 6.64 -0.54 8.71
CA GLY A 72 5.67 -1.02 9.69
C GLY A 72 4.30 -1.35 9.10
N VAL A 73 4.20 -1.53 7.77
CA VAL A 73 2.94 -1.87 7.10
C VAL A 73 2.66 -3.36 7.28
N ALA A 74 1.49 -3.69 7.82
CA ALA A 74 1.00 -5.06 7.90
C ALA A 74 0.27 -5.48 6.63
N PHE A 75 0.44 -6.75 6.23
CA PHE A 75 -0.17 -7.29 5.02
C PHE A 75 -1.41 -8.09 5.37
N HIS A 76 -2.53 -7.73 4.75
CA HIS A 76 -3.82 -8.35 5.00
C HIS A 76 -4.26 -9.16 3.79
N SER A 77 -4.47 -10.46 3.96
CA SER A 77 -5.12 -11.30 2.96
C SER A 77 -6.62 -11.31 3.23
N PRO A 78 -7.47 -10.82 2.30
CA PRO A 78 -8.92 -10.96 2.44
C PRO A 78 -9.32 -12.42 2.56
N ASP A 79 -10.25 -12.71 3.47
CA ASP A 79 -10.87 -14.03 3.56
C ASP A 79 -12.01 -14.19 2.54
N GLU A 80 -12.57 -15.40 2.47
CA GLU A 80 -13.67 -15.72 1.58
C GLU A 80 -14.91 -14.86 1.86
N SER A 81 -15.21 -14.57 3.13
CA SER A 81 -16.37 -13.80 3.54
C SER A 81 -16.28 -12.36 3.02
N VAL A 82 -15.13 -11.71 3.20
CA VAL A 82 -14.84 -10.37 2.67
C VAL A 82 -14.91 -10.37 1.16
N THR A 83 -14.32 -11.37 0.50
CA THR A 83 -14.33 -11.49 -0.96
C THR A 83 -15.76 -11.62 -1.51
N ARG A 84 -16.61 -12.45 -0.89
CA ARG A 84 -18.03 -12.58 -1.24
C ARG A 84 -18.82 -11.29 -1.04
N ARG A 85 -18.49 -10.49 -0.02
CA ARG A 85 -19.13 -9.20 0.22
C ARG A 85 -18.72 -8.17 -0.84
N VAL A 86 -17.43 -8.11 -1.18
CA VAL A 86 -16.90 -7.23 -2.23
C VAL A 86 -17.52 -7.56 -3.59
N ALA A 87 -17.68 -8.84 -3.93
CA ALA A 87 -18.30 -9.27 -5.18
C ALA A 87 -19.77 -8.83 -5.37
N LYS A 88 -20.46 -8.45 -4.28
CA LYS A 88 -21.85 -7.93 -4.33
C LYS A 88 -21.92 -6.42 -4.50
N LEU A 89 -20.79 -5.71 -4.43
CA LEU A 89 -20.75 -4.27 -4.66
C LEU A 89 -21.13 -4.01 -6.12
N ARG A 90 -22.03 -3.04 -6.34
CA ARG A 90 -22.31 -2.54 -7.69
C ARG A 90 -21.10 -1.77 -8.18
N THR A 91 -20.17 -2.47 -8.81
CA THR A 91 -19.01 -1.85 -9.46
C THR A 91 -19.40 -1.54 -10.90
N SER A 92 -19.22 -0.29 -11.32
CA SER A 92 -19.17 0.09 -12.73
C SER A 92 -17.79 -0.32 -13.27
N LEU A 93 -17.62 -1.61 -13.54
CA LEU A 93 -16.52 -2.12 -14.35
C LEU A 93 -16.94 -2.12 -15.82
#